data_AF-A0A0R0JBW0-F1
#
_entry.id   AF-A0A0R0JBW0-F1
#
_cell.length_a   1.000
_cell.length_b   1.000
_cell.length_c   1.000
_cell.angle_alpha   90.00
_cell.angle_beta   90.00
_cell.angle_gamma   90.00
#
_symmetry.space_group_name_H-M   'P 1'
#
loop_
_entity.id
_entity.type
_entity.pdbx_description
1 polymer ?
#
loop_
_entity_poly.entity_id
_entity_poly.type
_entity_poly.pdbx_seq_one_letter_code
_entity_poly.pdbx_strand_id
1 'polypeptide(L)'
;MFICKVSPSLAAGCTMVLKPAEQTPLSALFYAHLAKLAGIPDGVLNVVPGFGATAGAAICSHMDIDKVSFIGSTEVGREVMRAAANSNLKPVSLELGGKSPFIIFYDADLDKAVELALVAVVYNKVDKKQFKKILSYIEHEKEKGPPF
;
A
#
# COMPACT_ATOMS: atom_id res chain seq x y z
N MET A 1 -4.86 1.56 -2.54
CA MET A 1 -4.73 1.60 -1.06
C MET A 1 -5.82 2.42 -0.36
N PHE A 2 -6.34 3.50 -0.97
CA PHE A 2 -7.48 4.30 -0.46
C PHE A 2 -8.59 3.46 0.20
N ILE A 3 -9.16 2.50 -0.56
CA ILE A 3 -10.32 1.72 -0.13
C ILE A 3 -10.04 0.93 1.16
N CYS A 4 -8.86 0.29 1.28
CA CYS A 4 -8.51 -0.53 2.44
C CYS A 4 -8.55 0.21 3.78
N LYS A 5 -8.44 1.55 3.77
CA LYS A 5 -8.50 2.39 4.98
C LYS A 5 -9.82 3.14 5.11
N VAL A 6 -10.32 3.68 4.00
CA VAL A 6 -11.56 4.45 3.99
C VAL A 6 -12.77 3.56 4.29
N SER A 7 -12.90 2.40 3.64
CA SER A 7 -14.10 1.56 3.79
C SER A 7 -14.33 1.04 5.22
N PRO A 8 -13.35 0.45 5.95
CA PRO A 8 -13.60 0.01 7.31
C PRO A 8 -13.84 1.17 8.28
N SER A 9 -13.21 2.33 8.05
CA SER A 9 -13.38 3.49 8.93
C SER A 9 -14.77 4.11 8.78
N LEU A 10 -15.27 4.25 7.54
CA LEU A 10 -16.63 4.71 7.28
C LEU A 10 -17.67 3.72 7.80
N ALA A 11 -17.44 2.42 7.62
CA ALA A 11 -18.33 1.38 8.15
C ALA A 11 -18.42 1.39 9.68
N ALA A 12 -17.34 1.76 10.38
CA ALA A 12 -17.32 1.95 11.82
C ALA A 12 -17.96 3.28 12.29
N GLY A 13 -18.44 4.12 11.36
CA GLY A 13 -19.02 5.42 11.67
C GLY A 13 -18.01 6.53 11.95
N CYS A 14 -16.72 6.33 11.61
CA CYS A 14 -15.69 7.34 11.79
C CYS A 14 -15.73 8.39 10.67
N THR A 15 -15.30 9.60 10.99
CA THR A 15 -14.87 10.58 9.99
C THR A 15 -13.38 10.39 9.68
N MET A 16 -12.93 10.86 8.50
CA MET A 16 -11.56 10.64 8.05
C MET A 16 -10.96 11.88 7.40
N VAL A 17 -9.70 12.14 7.74
CA VAL A 17 -8.79 12.98 6.97
C VAL A 17 -7.74 12.07 6.32
N LEU A 18 -7.77 11.97 4.99
CA LEU A 18 -6.89 11.13 4.20
C LEU A 18 -5.85 11.96 3.47
N LYS A 19 -4.57 11.68 3.71
CA LYS A 19 -3.46 12.22 2.91
C LYS A 19 -2.93 11.14 1.96
N PRO A 20 -3.17 11.24 0.63
CA PRO A 20 -2.58 10.32 -0.33
C PRO A 20 -1.08 10.60 -0.54
N ALA A 21 -0.36 9.64 -1.12
CA ALA A 21 1.02 9.86 -1.55
C ALA A 21 1.08 10.97 -2.62
N GLU A 22 2.06 11.87 -2.51
CA GLU A 22 2.22 13.01 -3.42
C GLU A 22 2.43 12.61 -4.87
N GLN A 23 2.97 11.41 -5.12
CA GLN A 23 3.19 10.87 -6.46
C GLN A 23 1.89 10.39 -7.13
N THR A 24 0.85 10.07 -6.35
CA THR A 24 -0.39 9.43 -6.85
C THR A 24 -1.69 9.99 -6.24
N PRO A 25 -1.91 11.33 -6.22
CA PRO A 25 -3.05 11.92 -5.53
C PRO A 25 -4.39 11.83 -6.29
N LEU A 26 -4.34 11.71 -7.63
CA LEU A 26 -5.51 11.94 -8.49
C LEU A 26 -6.66 10.95 -8.26
N SER A 27 -6.34 9.66 -8.06
CA SER A 27 -7.38 8.65 -7.81
C SER A 27 -8.10 8.89 -6.49
N ALA A 28 -7.39 9.32 -5.43
CA ALA A 28 -7.99 9.64 -4.14
C ALA A 28 -8.95 10.84 -4.24
N LEU A 29 -8.59 11.87 -5.02
CA LEU A 29 -9.46 13.01 -5.29
C LEU A 29 -10.71 12.59 -6.07
N PHE A 30 -10.55 11.74 -7.08
CA PHE A 30 -11.69 11.23 -7.84
C PHE A 30 -12.62 10.37 -6.96
N TYR A 31 -12.07 9.54 -6.07
CA TYR A 31 -12.88 8.80 -5.10
C TYR A 31 -13.60 9.70 -4.11
N ALA A 32 -13.01 10.83 -3.69
CA ALA A 32 -13.71 11.82 -2.87
C ALA A 32 -14.91 12.42 -3.60
N HIS A 33 -14.77 12.71 -4.90
CA HIS A 33 -15.88 13.15 -5.73
C HIS A 33 -16.99 12.08 -5.83
N LEU A 34 -16.62 10.82 -6.08
CA LEU A 34 -17.58 9.71 -6.10
C LEU A 34 -18.26 9.48 -4.76
N ALA A 35 -17.54 9.63 -3.64
CA ALA A 35 -18.09 9.53 -2.29
C ALA A 35 -19.20 10.57 -2.05
N LYS A 36 -18.99 11.81 -2.52
CA LYS A 36 -20.02 12.86 -2.48
C LYS A 36 -21.24 12.49 -3.32
N LEU A 37 -21.04 11.98 -4.54
CA LEU A 37 -22.15 11.52 -5.39
C LEU A 37 -22.90 10.33 -4.77
N ALA A 38 -22.23 9.49 -4.00
CA ALA A 38 -22.83 8.37 -3.27
C ALA A 38 -23.60 8.80 -2.01
N GLY A 39 -23.60 10.10 -1.66
CA GLY A 39 -24.34 10.64 -0.53
C GLY A 39 -23.59 10.59 0.81
N ILE A 40 -22.27 10.40 0.81
CA ILE A 40 -21.48 10.56 2.04
C ILE A 40 -21.58 12.03 2.48
N PRO A 41 -21.99 12.32 3.73
CA PRO A 41 -22.14 13.69 4.21
C PRO A 41 -20.85 14.50 4.13
N ASP A 42 -20.99 15.80 3.88
CA ASP A 42 -19.85 16.72 3.85
C ASP A 42 -19.08 16.68 5.19
N GLY A 43 -17.75 16.65 5.11
CA GLY A 43 -16.86 16.56 6.27
C GLY A 43 -16.60 15.15 6.79
N VAL A 44 -17.36 14.13 6.37
CA VAL A 44 -17.11 12.74 6.77
C VAL A 44 -15.83 12.18 6.13
N LEU A 45 -15.57 12.52 4.87
CA LEU A 45 -14.35 12.14 4.15
C LEU A 45 -13.67 13.38 3.58
N ASN A 46 -12.50 13.70 4.11
CA ASN A 46 -11.68 14.83 3.69
C ASN A 46 -10.40 14.28 3.06
N VAL A 47 -10.07 14.68 1.84
CA VAL A 47 -8.85 14.25 1.15
C VAL A 47 -7.94 15.45 0.95
N VAL A 48 -6.73 15.38 1.54
CA VAL A 48 -5.78 16.49 1.55
C VAL A 48 -4.45 16.03 0.93
N PRO A 49 -4.26 16.18 -0.39
CA PRO A 49 -2.97 15.95 -1.03
C PRO A 49 -1.91 16.92 -0.48
N GLY A 50 -0.67 16.45 -0.40
CA GLY A 50 0.46 17.25 0.06
C GLY A 50 1.70 16.39 0.25
N PHE A 51 2.77 16.95 0.79
CA PHE A 51 3.98 16.19 1.10
C PHE A 51 3.87 15.47 2.45
N GLY A 52 4.62 14.36 2.62
CA GLY A 52 4.68 13.62 3.88
C GLY A 52 5.18 14.49 5.05
N ALA A 53 6.28 15.21 4.85
CA ALA A 53 6.91 16.06 5.87
C ALA A 53 6.05 17.25 6.31
N THR A 54 5.03 17.64 5.53
CA THR A 54 4.14 18.76 5.86
C THR A 54 2.74 18.26 6.21
N ALA A 55 1.93 17.93 5.22
CA ALA A 55 0.56 17.49 5.42
C ALA A 55 0.46 16.20 6.25
N GLY A 56 1.34 15.23 5.99
CA GLY A 56 1.38 13.98 6.76
C GLY A 56 1.77 14.19 8.21
N ALA A 57 2.84 14.95 8.47
CA ALA A 57 3.32 15.27 9.81
C ALA A 57 2.28 16.06 10.63
N ALA A 58 1.56 17.00 9.99
CA ALA A 58 0.49 17.75 10.62
C ALA A 58 -0.65 16.83 11.09
N ILE A 59 -1.10 15.89 10.24
CA ILE A 59 -2.11 14.88 10.60
C ILE A 59 -1.62 14.01 11.76
N CYS A 60 -0.38 13.53 11.72
CA CYS A 60 0.11 12.62 12.76
C CYS A 60 0.23 13.30 14.14
N SER A 61 0.52 14.61 14.15
CA SER A 61 0.71 15.39 15.38
C SER A 61 -0.55 16.12 15.86
N HIS A 62 -1.65 16.09 15.10
CA HIS A 62 -2.87 16.83 15.43
C HIS A 62 -3.49 16.32 16.74
N MET A 63 -3.92 17.23 17.62
CA MET A 63 -4.44 16.88 18.96
C MET A 63 -5.87 16.30 18.90
N ASP A 64 -6.65 16.70 17.90
CA ASP A 64 -8.05 16.23 17.72
C ASP A 64 -8.18 15.03 16.77
N ILE A 65 -7.07 14.37 16.43
CA ILE A 65 -7.13 13.10 15.68
C ILE A 65 -7.05 11.95 16.67
N ASP A 66 -8.10 11.13 16.71
CA ASP A 66 -8.21 10.04 17.67
C ASP A 66 -7.36 8.81 17.31
N LYS A 67 -7.08 8.60 16.01
CA LYS A 67 -6.32 7.44 15.52
C LYS A 67 -5.59 7.76 14.22
N VAL A 68 -4.37 7.22 14.09
CA VAL A 68 -3.64 7.23 12.81
C VAL A 68 -3.47 5.81 12.28
N SER A 69 -3.72 5.64 10.99
CA SER A 69 -3.43 4.40 10.27
C SER A 69 -2.54 4.73 9.08
N PHE A 70 -1.26 4.37 9.16
CA PHE A 70 -0.24 4.69 8.18
C PHE A 70 0.19 3.44 7.40
N ILE A 71 0.46 3.64 6.11
CA ILE A 71 1.13 2.65 5.28
C ILE A 71 2.28 3.33 4.53
N GLY A 72 3.48 2.75 4.61
CA GLY A 72 4.65 3.29 3.96
C GLY A 72 5.94 2.61 4.39
N SER A 73 7.05 3.37 4.37
CA SER A 73 8.35 2.83 4.77
C SER A 73 8.46 2.68 6.29
N THR A 74 9.34 1.77 6.72
CA THR A 74 9.66 1.57 8.13
C THR A 74 10.22 2.84 8.78
N GLU A 75 11.01 3.62 8.03
CA GLU A 75 11.59 4.88 8.48
C GLU A 75 10.50 5.89 8.86
N VAL A 76 9.59 6.21 7.93
CA VAL A 76 8.49 7.15 8.17
C VAL A 76 7.51 6.59 9.20
N GLY A 77 7.30 5.27 9.24
CA GLY A 77 6.48 4.63 10.28
C GLY A 77 6.94 4.94 11.71
N ARG A 78 8.27 5.02 11.94
CA ARG A 78 8.84 5.44 13.24
C ARG A 78 8.53 6.89 13.54
N GLU A 79 8.56 7.77 12.54
CA GLU A 79 8.21 9.18 12.70
C GLU A 79 6.74 9.37 13.05
N VAL A 80 5.84 8.64 12.38
CA VAL A 80 4.40 8.62 12.69
C VAL A 80 4.15 8.20 14.14
N MET A 81 4.81 7.12 14.58
CA MET A 81 4.68 6.64 15.95
C MET A 81 5.22 7.66 16.97
N ARG A 82 6.33 8.33 16.65
CA ARG A 82 6.89 9.40 17.49
C ARG A 82 5.98 10.62 17.56
N ALA A 83 5.37 11.02 16.45
CA ALA A 83 4.43 12.14 16.40
C ALA A 83 3.17 11.86 17.25
N ALA A 84 2.64 10.64 17.19
CA ALA A 84 1.55 10.22 18.06
C ALA A 84 1.97 10.25 19.55
N ALA A 85 3.16 9.74 19.88
CA ALA A 85 3.70 9.74 21.23
C ALA A 85 3.88 11.17 21.80
N ASN A 86 4.34 12.10 20.97
CA ASN A 86 4.62 13.48 21.35
C ASN A 86 3.38 14.40 21.35
N SER A 87 2.21 13.90 20.94
CA SER A 87 0.97 14.67 20.88
C SER A 87 -0.04 14.17 21.92
N ASN A 88 -1.12 13.53 21.48
CA ASN A 88 -2.23 13.08 22.33
C ASN A 88 -2.19 11.58 22.65
N LEU A 89 -1.06 10.90 22.41
CA LEU A 89 -0.91 9.45 22.58
C LEU A 89 -1.92 8.62 21.77
N LYS A 90 -2.39 9.14 20.63
CA LYS A 90 -3.34 8.45 19.75
C LYS A 90 -2.84 7.06 19.33
N PRO A 91 -3.71 6.03 19.32
CA PRO A 91 -3.36 4.73 18.77
C PRO A 91 -2.92 4.80 17.31
N VAL A 92 -1.88 4.02 16.97
CA VAL A 92 -1.31 3.96 15.62
C VAL A 92 -1.38 2.53 15.08
N SER A 93 -1.81 2.38 13.82
CA SER A 93 -1.66 1.16 13.02
C SER A 93 -0.64 1.42 11.91
N LEU A 94 0.35 0.54 11.78
CA LEU A 94 1.46 0.69 10.84
C LEU A 94 1.54 -0.54 9.93
N GLU A 95 1.32 -0.35 8.63
CA GLU A 95 1.71 -1.34 7.62
C GLU A 95 3.02 -0.87 6.98
N LEU A 96 4.09 -1.59 7.25
CA LEU A 96 5.44 -1.17 6.87
C LEU A 96 6.01 -2.11 5.79
N GLY A 97 7.13 -1.71 5.19
CA GLY A 97 7.81 -2.52 4.20
C GLY A 97 8.09 -3.95 4.69
N GLY A 98 8.10 -4.90 3.75
CA GLY A 98 8.33 -6.30 4.04
C GLY A 98 9.40 -6.91 3.13
N LYS A 99 9.97 -8.03 3.58
CA LYS A 99 10.81 -8.91 2.76
C LYS A 99 10.22 -10.32 2.81
N SER A 100 9.11 -10.49 2.12
CA SER A 100 8.30 -11.71 2.19
C SER A 100 9.04 -12.89 1.52
N PRO A 101 9.26 -14.01 2.23
CA PRO A 101 9.86 -15.20 1.64
C PRO A 101 8.86 -15.94 0.75
N PHE A 102 9.38 -16.67 -0.24
CA PHE A 102 8.61 -17.60 -1.08
C PHE A 102 9.34 -18.94 -1.07
N ILE A 103 8.73 -19.98 -0.49
CA ILE A 103 9.36 -21.27 -0.23
C ILE A 103 8.73 -22.32 -1.17
N ILE A 104 9.56 -23.03 -1.94
CA ILE A 104 9.14 -24.09 -2.87
C ILE A 104 9.63 -25.43 -2.31
N PHE A 105 8.70 -26.37 -2.11
CA PHE A 105 9.01 -27.72 -1.64
C PHE A 105 9.34 -28.67 -2.81
N TYR A 106 9.98 -29.80 -2.50
CA TYR A 106 10.45 -30.75 -3.51
C TYR A 106 9.31 -31.45 -4.28
N ASP A 107 8.11 -31.48 -3.70
CA ASP A 107 6.90 -32.08 -4.25
C ASP A 107 6.04 -31.08 -5.03
N ALA A 108 6.51 -29.83 -5.19
CA ALA A 108 5.81 -28.82 -5.96
C ALA A 108 5.85 -29.12 -7.46
N ASP A 109 4.73 -28.84 -8.14
CA ASP A 109 4.68 -28.74 -9.60
C ASP A 109 5.62 -27.60 -10.05
N LEU A 110 6.74 -27.96 -10.65
CA LEU A 110 7.83 -27.03 -10.93
C LEU A 110 7.44 -25.95 -11.94
N ASP A 111 6.61 -26.28 -12.92
CA ASP A 111 6.16 -25.32 -13.93
C ASP A 111 5.25 -24.28 -13.30
N LYS A 112 4.29 -24.71 -12.47
CA LYS A 112 3.45 -23.79 -11.70
C LYS A 112 4.23 -22.97 -10.69
N ALA A 113 5.21 -23.57 -10.01
CA ALA A 113 6.01 -22.89 -9.02
C ALA A 113 6.83 -21.75 -9.62
N VAL A 114 7.40 -21.95 -10.82
CA VAL A 114 8.12 -20.91 -11.57
C VAL A 114 7.18 -19.78 -11.97
N GLU A 115 6.01 -20.07 -12.52
CA GLU A 115 5.03 -19.05 -12.90
C GLU A 115 4.60 -18.21 -11.70
N LEU A 116 4.25 -18.87 -10.58
CA LEU A 116 3.84 -18.20 -9.36
C LEU A 116 4.96 -17.36 -8.74
N ALA A 117 6.19 -17.87 -8.72
CA ALA A 117 7.35 -17.13 -8.23
C ALA A 117 7.60 -15.88 -9.08
N LEU A 118 7.46 -15.97 -10.40
CA LEU A 118 7.59 -14.82 -11.28
C LEU A 118 6.52 -13.78 -10.97
N VAL A 119 5.24 -14.17 -10.94
CA VAL A 119 4.13 -13.28 -10.57
C VAL A 119 4.40 -12.61 -9.22
N ALA A 120 4.81 -13.37 -8.20
CA ALA A 120 5.09 -12.84 -6.86
C ALA A 120 6.17 -11.75 -6.84
N VAL A 121 7.13 -11.77 -7.78
CA VAL A 121 8.25 -10.81 -7.82
C VAL A 121 7.92 -9.58 -8.69
N VAL A 122 7.29 -9.76 -9.85
CA VAL A 122 7.19 -8.69 -10.86
C VAL A 122 5.80 -8.06 -10.99
N TYR A 123 4.80 -8.62 -10.32
CA TYR A 123 3.43 -8.08 -10.33
C TYR A 123 3.42 -6.58 -9.97
N ASN A 124 2.57 -5.82 -10.69
CA ASN A 124 2.46 -4.34 -10.68
C ASN A 124 3.61 -3.53 -11.32
N LYS A 125 4.71 -4.14 -11.79
CA LYS A 125 5.83 -3.40 -12.42
C LYS A 125 6.05 -3.68 -13.89
N VAL A 126 5.63 -4.85 -14.36
CA VAL A 126 5.84 -5.28 -15.74
C VAL A 126 4.53 -5.47 -16.49
N ASP A 127 4.54 -5.17 -17.78
CA ASP A 127 3.41 -5.48 -18.65
C ASP A 127 3.40 -6.95 -19.10
N LYS A 128 2.31 -7.39 -19.74
CA LYS A 128 2.16 -8.78 -20.23
C LYS A 128 3.25 -9.17 -21.25
N LYS A 129 3.82 -8.23 -22.00
CA LYS A 129 4.87 -8.51 -23.00
C LYS A 129 6.21 -8.73 -22.31
N GLN A 130 6.56 -7.88 -21.36
CA GLN A 130 7.75 -8.02 -20.52
C GLN A 130 7.70 -9.31 -19.71
N PHE A 131 6.53 -9.66 -19.17
CA PHE A 131 6.32 -10.93 -18.48
C PHE A 131 6.59 -12.15 -19.37
N LYS A 132 6.01 -12.20 -20.58
CA LYS A 132 6.28 -13.26 -21.56
C LYS A 132 7.75 -13.35 -21.96
N LYS A 133 8.43 -12.21 -22.09
CA LYS A 133 9.87 -12.18 -22.39
C LYS A 133 10.70 -12.82 -21.28
N ILE A 134 10.36 -12.55 -20.01
CA ILE A 134 11.04 -13.16 -18.86
C ILE A 134 10.79 -14.67 -18.85
N LEU A 135 9.56 -15.13 -19.08
CA LEU A 135 9.24 -16.56 -19.18
C LEU A 135 10.05 -17.26 -20.28
N SER A 136 10.11 -16.68 -21.49
CA SER A 136 10.87 -17.28 -22.60
C SER A 136 12.37 -17.39 -22.30
N TYR A 137 12.93 -16.48 -21.49
CA TYR A 137 14.32 -16.57 -21.04
C TYR A 137 14.52 -17.72 -20.06
N ILE A 138 13.57 -17.90 -19.13
CA ILE A 138 13.61 -19.02 -18.16
C ILE A 138 13.43 -20.37 -18.87
N GLU A 139 12.55 -20.45 -19.86
CA GLU A 139 12.36 -21.66 -20.70
C GLU A 139 13.63 -21.99 -21.49
N HIS A 140 14.27 -20.99 -22.09
CA HIS A 140 15.53 -21.19 -22.81
C HIS A 140 16.67 -21.65 -21.89
N GLU A 141 16.74 -21.14 -20.66
CA GLU A 141 17.73 -21.60 -19.68
C GLU A 141 17.40 -23.00 -19.12
N LYS A 142 16.12 -23.39 -19.03
CA LYS A 142 15.72 -24.79 -18.73
C LYS A 142 16.28 -25.76 -19.76
N GLU A 143 16.24 -25.42 -21.05
CA GLU A 143 16.76 -26.27 -22.14
C GLU A 143 18.28 -26.45 -22.10
N LYS A 144 19.02 -25.47 -21.56
CA LYS A 144 20.48 -25.54 -21.43
C LYS A 144 20.96 -26.43 -20.29
N GLY A 145 20.06 -26.83 -19.38
CA GLY A 145 20.41 -27.53 -18.15
C GLY A 145 21.15 -26.62 -17.15
N PRO A 146 21.28 -27.03 -15.88
CA PRO A 146 22.06 -26.28 -14.90
C PRO A 146 23.52 -26.16 -15.35
N PRO A 147 24.24 -25.09 -14.98
CA PRO A 147 25.66 -24.91 -15.32
C PRO A 147 26.62 -25.83 -14.55
N PHE A 148 26.22 -27.08 -14.26
CA PHE A 148 27.03 -28.12 -13.62
C PHE A 148 26.74 -29.48 -14.24
#